data_AF-A0A7S3H6M9-F1
#
_entry.id   AF-A0A7S3H6M9-F1
#
_cell.length_a   1.000
_cell.length_b   1.000
_cell.length_c   1.000
_cell.angle_alpha   90.00
_cell.angle_beta   90.00
_cell.angle_gamma   90.00
#
_symmetry.space_group_name_H-M   'P 1'
#
loop_
_entity.id
_entity.type
_entity.pdbx_description
1 polymer ?
#
loop_
_entity_poly.entity_id
_entity_poly.type
_entity_poly.pdbx_seq_one_letter_code
_entity_poly.pdbx_strand_id
1 'polypeptide(L)'
;VPSAAMAVFAPCQFKIRVEDSVLDDLKYRLQHARVDKKNIENAGHDPSGSWAYGTDRGVLEQYLNHWRDRFDWRKQEDALNKLPHFMAKLHCPISRRDLDIHFIHATSSAPDAIPLLLVHGWPGSVVEFLKVIPLLNAAGFTVVAPSIPGYGWSEAPTTPGANVWYMADRLHTLMQELGYAQYAAQGGDWGGMITTRIARQYP
;
A
#
# COMPACT_ATOMS: atom_id res chain seq x y z
N VAL A 1 -42.25 7.23 0.07
CA VAL A 1 -41.17 7.07 1.06
C VAL A 1 -40.11 8.10 0.72
N PRO A 2 -39.75 9.04 1.60
CA PRO A 2 -38.76 10.04 1.27
C PRO A 2 -37.41 9.34 1.07
N SER A 3 -36.78 9.62 -0.07
CA SER A 3 -35.42 9.18 -0.41
C SER A 3 -34.47 9.65 0.68
N ALA A 4 -33.84 8.70 1.38
CA ALA A 4 -32.74 9.03 2.27
C ALA A 4 -31.64 9.62 1.40
N ALA A 5 -31.31 10.90 1.60
CA ALA A 5 -30.12 11.49 1.01
C ALA A 5 -28.94 10.58 1.35
N MET A 6 -28.32 9.98 0.33
CA MET A 6 -27.12 9.18 0.53
C MET A 6 -26.10 10.08 1.22
N ALA A 7 -25.60 9.66 2.37
CA ALA A 7 -24.51 10.36 3.04
C ALA A 7 -23.38 10.51 2.02
N VAL A 8 -22.94 11.75 1.79
CA VAL A 8 -21.83 12.05 0.89
C VAL A 8 -20.60 11.33 1.43
N PHE A 9 -19.99 10.48 0.62
CA PHE A 9 -18.73 9.83 0.97
C PHE A 9 -17.66 10.91 1.23
N ALA A 10 -17.24 11.01 2.49
CA ALA A 10 -16.29 12.01 2.95
C ALA A 10 -15.12 11.27 3.59
N PRO A 11 -14.02 11.02 2.86
CA PRO A 11 -12.84 10.42 3.43
C PRO A 11 -12.20 11.36 4.47
N CYS A 12 -11.75 10.81 5.58
CA CYS A 12 -11.04 11.55 6.61
C CYS A 12 -9.57 11.71 6.21
N GLN A 13 -9.00 12.89 6.41
CA GLN A 13 -7.57 13.07 6.26
C GLN A 13 -6.84 12.14 7.24
N PHE A 14 -5.88 11.39 6.72
CA PHE A 14 -5.06 10.46 7.49
C PHE A 14 -3.64 11.00 7.56
N LYS A 15 -3.02 10.90 8.73
CA LYS A 15 -1.61 11.22 8.91
C LYS A 15 -0.92 9.99 9.47
N ILE A 16 0.12 9.54 8.78
CA ILE A 16 0.94 8.42 9.25
C ILE A 16 1.68 8.89 10.49
N ARG A 17 1.41 8.22 11.60
CA ARG A 17 2.12 8.41 12.86
C ARG A 17 2.27 7.07 13.56
N VAL A 18 3.50 6.60 13.66
CA VAL A 18 3.85 5.42 14.46
C VAL A 18 4.24 5.89 15.86
N GLU A 19 3.65 5.31 16.89
CA GLU A 19 3.94 5.64 18.28
C GLU A 19 5.42 5.37 18.63
N ASP A 20 6.01 6.21 19.49
CA ASP A 20 7.42 6.04 19.91
C ASP A 20 7.65 4.67 20.58
N SER A 21 6.66 4.16 21.31
CA SER A 21 6.71 2.83 21.94
C SER A 21 6.90 1.69 20.95
N VAL A 22 6.33 1.80 19.74
CA VAL A 22 6.51 0.81 18.66
C VAL A 22 7.94 0.88 18.12
N LEU A 23 8.49 2.09 17.99
CA LEU A 23 9.87 2.26 17.53
C LEU A 23 10.89 1.80 18.58
N ASP A 24 10.60 1.97 19.86
CA ASP A 24 11.43 1.49 20.95
C ASP A 24 11.40 -0.04 21.06
N ASP A 25 10.23 -0.66 20.91
CA ASP A 25 10.12 -2.13 20.80
C ASP A 25 10.90 -2.66 19.58
N LEU A 26 10.80 -2.00 18.43
CA LEU A 26 11.59 -2.35 17.24
C LEU A 26 13.10 -2.27 17.51
N LYS A 27 13.59 -1.17 18.12
CA LYS A 27 15.02 -1.03 18.46
C LYS A 27 15.47 -2.13 19.42
N TYR A 28 14.66 -2.43 20.44
CA TYR A 28 14.94 -3.51 21.37
C TYR A 28 15.06 -4.85 20.64
N ARG A 29 14.13 -5.18 19.73
CA ARG A 29 14.18 -6.42 18.93
C ARG A 29 15.41 -6.49 18.02
N LEU A 30 15.77 -5.39 17.36
CA LEU A 30 16.97 -5.33 16.51
C LEU A 30 18.27 -5.52 17.31
N GLN A 31 18.32 -5.04 18.55
CA GLN A 31 19.48 -5.24 19.44
C GLN A 31 19.60 -6.68 19.96
N HIS A 32 18.47 -7.38 20.11
CA HIS A 32 18.42 -8.74 20.65
C HIS A 32 18.22 -9.82 19.58
N ALA A 33 18.23 -9.43 18.31
CA ALA A 33 18.10 -10.36 17.19
C ALA A 33 19.27 -11.35 17.19
N ARG A 34 18.96 -12.64 17.12
CA ARG A 34 19.95 -13.70 16.98
C ARG A 34 20.13 -14.00 15.49
N VAL A 35 21.36 -13.85 15.00
CA VAL A 35 21.74 -14.24 13.65
C VAL A 35 22.65 -15.47 13.77
N ASP A 36 22.41 -16.47 12.93
CA ASP A 36 23.24 -17.67 12.91
C ASP A 36 24.70 -17.32 12.62
N LYS A 37 25.61 -18.05 13.26
CA LYS A 37 27.05 -17.71 13.24
C LYS A 37 27.78 -18.19 11.98
N LYS A 38 27.13 -18.98 11.14
CA LYS A 38 27.75 -19.63 9.98
C LYS A 38 26.85 -19.53 8.76
N ASN A 39 27.46 -19.20 7.63
CA ASN A 39 26.88 -19.50 6.32
C ASN A 39 27.05 -20.99 6.01
N ILE A 40 26.29 -21.49 5.05
CA ILE A 40 26.52 -22.81 4.47
C ILE A 40 27.91 -22.82 3.83
N GLU A 41 28.76 -23.76 4.26
CA GLU A 41 30.10 -23.95 3.70
C GLU A 41 30.00 -24.30 2.21
N ASN A 42 30.83 -23.69 1.36
CA ASN A 42 30.81 -23.84 -0.10
C ASN A 42 29.53 -23.40 -0.83
N ALA A 43 28.56 -22.76 -0.15
CA ALA A 43 27.49 -22.03 -0.85
C ALA A 43 28.01 -20.76 -1.55
N GLY A 44 29.26 -20.37 -1.24
CA GLY A 44 29.90 -19.14 -1.70
C GLY A 44 29.24 -17.90 -1.09
N HIS A 45 30.03 -16.84 -0.87
CA HIS A 45 29.50 -15.57 -1.34
C HIS A 45 29.45 -15.77 -2.85
N ASP A 46 28.30 -16.14 -3.39
CA ASP A 46 28.20 -16.32 -4.82
C ASP A 46 28.77 -15.06 -5.49
N PRO A 47 29.90 -15.17 -6.23
CA PRO A 47 30.50 -14.00 -6.87
C PRO A 47 29.56 -13.40 -7.93
N SER A 48 28.55 -14.14 -8.39
CA SER A 48 27.49 -13.67 -9.26
C SER A 48 26.31 -13.02 -8.53
N GLY A 49 26.22 -13.17 -7.21
CA GLY A 49 25.14 -12.62 -6.40
C GLY A 49 23.77 -13.28 -6.62
N SER A 50 23.71 -14.58 -6.95
CA SER A 50 22.46 -15.26 -7.33
C SER A 50 21.44 -15.47 -6.22
N TRP A 51 21.83 -15.36 -4.94
CA TRP A 51 20.95 -15.61 -3.78
C TRP A 51 20.25 -16.98 -3.88
N ALA A 52 20.89 -17.97 -4.52
CA ALA A 52 20.27 -19.26 -4.85
C ALA A 52 19.74 -20.05 -3.64
N TYR A 53 20.27 -19.77 -2.45
CA TYR A 53 19.85 -20.37 -1.18
C TYR A 53 19.18 -19.37 -0.23
N GLY A 54 18.73 -18.23 -0.76
CA GLY A 54 18.16 -17.13 0.02
C GLY A 54 19.19 -16.07 0.40
N THR A 55 18.83 -15.27 1.39
CA THR A 55 19.61 -14.09 1.81
C THR A 55 20.95 -14.50 2.43
N ASP A 56 22.04 -13.95 1.90
CA ASP A 56 23.36 -14.10 2.49
C ASP A 56 23.42 -13.44 3.88
N ARG A 57 24.08 -14.12 4.84
CA ARG A 57 24.23 -13.62 6.21
C ARG A 57 24.96 -12.28 6.27
N GLY A 58 26.04 -12.10 5.51
CA GLY A 58 26.82 -10.86 5.54
C GLY A 58 25.98 -9.67 5.07
N VAL A 59 25.15 -9.87 4.04
CA VAL A 59 24.16 -8.90 3.58
C VAL A 59 23.10 -8.62 4.64
N LEU A 60 22.53 -9.67 5.26
CA LEU A 60 21.55 -9.52 6.33
C LEU A 60 22.12 -8.72 7.52
N GLU A 61 23.34 -9.02 7.95
CA GLU A 61 24.01 -8.29 9.04
C GLU A 61 24.23 -6.81 8.68
N GLN A 62 24.58 -6.50 7.43
CA GLN A 62 24.67 -5.12 6.96
C GLN A 62 23.33 -4.39 7.05
N TYR A 63 22.22 -5.03 6.64
CA TYR A 63 20.88 -4.45 6.75
C TYR A 63 20.45 -4.27 8.20
N LEU A 64 20.66 -5.27 9.06
CA LEU A 64 20.35 -5.19 10.49
C LEU A 64 21.13 -4.07 11.17
N ASN A 65 22.43 -3.93 10.89
CA ASN A 65 23.26 -2.86 11.43
C ASN A 65 22.78 -1.48 10.93
N HIS A 66 22.45 -1.35 9.64
CA HIS A 66 21.89 -0.09 9.14
C HIS A 66 20.55 0.23 9.80
N TRP A 67 19.64 -0.74 9.90
CA TRP A 67 18.32 -0.53 10.49
C TRP A 67 18.40 -0.15 11.97
N ARG A 68 19.28 -0.82 12.72
CA ARG A 68 19.49 -0.54 14.14
C ARG A 68 20.12 0.83 14.39
N ASP A 69 21.16 1.18 13.63
CA ASP A 69 22.08 2.26 14.01
C ASP A 69 21.94 3.53 13.16
N ARG A 70 21.34 3.44 11.97
CA ARG A 70 21.34 4.55 10.98
C ARG A 70 19.98 4.88 10.37
N PHE A 71 19.05 3.94 10.39
CA PHE A 71 17.74 4.15 9.79
C PHE A 71 16.87 5.02 10.70
N ASP A 72 16.46 6.18 10.18
CA ASP A 72 15.59 7.12 10.86
C ASP A 72 14.16 6.98 10.33
N TRP A 73 13.29 6.35 11.14
CA TRP A 73 11.87 6.20 10.81
C TRP A 73 11.14 7.54 10.77
N ARG A 74 11.48 8.50 11.63
CA ARG A 74 10.78 9.81 11.67
C ARG A 74 11.00 10.57 10.37
N LYS A 75 12.21 10.49 9.81
CA LYS A 75 12.48 11.00 8.45
C LYS A 75 11.65 10.32 7.36
N GLN A 76 11.40 9.01 7.46
CA GLN A 76 10.55 8.31 6.49
C GLN A 76 9.07 8.66 6.68
N GLU A 77 8.61 8.77 7.92
CA GLU A 77 7.25 9.22 8.27
C GLU A 77 6.97 10.61 7.70
N ASP A 78 7.91 11.54 7.84
CA ASP A 78 7.82 12.87 7.22
C ASP A 78 7.79 12.80 5.69
N ALA A 79 8.58 11.92 5.08
CA ALA A 79 8.60 11.75 3.63
C ALA A 79 7.30 11.14 3.09
N LEU A 80 6.72 10.16 3.79
CA LEU A 80 5.43 9.55 3.45
C LEU A 80 4.32 10.58 3.49
N ASN A 81 4.23 11.34 4.59
CA ASN A 81 3.20 12.37 4.80
C ASN A 81 3.28 13.59 3.86
N LYS A 82 4.24 13.64 2.92
CA LYS A 82 4.25 14.64 1.84
C LYS A 82 3.13 14.41 0.82
N LEU A 83 2.62 13.19 0.74
CA LEU A 83 1.46 12.86 -0.09
C LEU A 83 0.16 12.99 0.72
N PRO A 84 -0.96 13.31 0.07
CA PRO A 84 -2.25 13.43 0.73
C PRO A 84 -2.85 12.05 1.01
N HIS A 85 -2.75 11.61 2.27
CA HIS A 85 -3.31 10.35 2.73
C HIS A 85 -4.72 10.52 3.30
N PHE A 86 -5.55 9.51 3.09
CA PHE A 86 -6.92 9.47 3.55
C PHE A 86 -7.29 8.08 4.08
N MET A 87 -8.28 8.07 4.97
CA MET A 87 -8.93 6.87 5.46
C MET A 87 -10.43 7.01 5.22
N ALA A 88 -11.06 5.96 4.71
CA ALA A 88 -12.51 5.94 4.54
C ALA A 88 -13.10 4.60 4.95
N LYS A 89 -14.21 4.66 5.67
CA LYS A 89 -15.04 3.50 5.94
C LYS A 89 -15.84 3.16 4.68
N LEU A 90 -15.43 2.12 3.98
CA LEU A 90 -16.02 1.74 2.72
C LEU A 90 -17.13 0.70 2.94
N HIS A 91 -18.38 1.08 2.69
CA HIS A 91 -19.48 0.14 2.58
C HIS A 91 -19.48 -0.45 1.17
N CYS A 92 -19.23 -1.75 1.02
CA CYS A 92 -19.32 -2.39 -0.29
C CYS A 92 -20.62 -3.21 -0.37
N PRO A 93 -21.57 -2.81 -1.24
CA PRO A 93 -22.85 -3.50 -1.38
C PRO A 93 -22.70 -4.98 -1.78
N ILE A 94 -21.63 -5.29 -2.52
CA ILE A 94 -21.38 -6.62 -3.09
C ILE A 94 -20.90 -7.58 -2.00
N SER A 95 -19.92 -7.15 -1.20
CA SER A 95 -19.37 -7.98 -0.12
C SER A 95 -20.06 -7.77 1.23
N ARG A 96 -21.05 -6.85 1.31
CA ARG A 96 -21.95 -6.59 2.45
C ARG A 96 -21.27 -6.41 3.80
N ARG A 97 -20.07 -5.84 3.78
CA ARG A 97 -19.30 -5.54 4.99
C ARG A 97 -18.74 -4.13 4.89
N ASP A 98 -18.46 -3.51 6.01
CA ASP A 98 -17.69 -2.28 6.01
C ASP A 98 -16.22 -2.63 6.19
N LEU A 99 -15.33 -1.79 5.68
CA LEU A 99 -13.90 -1.92 5.90
C LEU A 99 -13.25 -0.55 5.84
N ASP A 100 -12.39 -0.24 6.79
CA ASP A 100 -11.58 0.99 6.72
C ASP A 100 -10.46 0.82 5.69
N ILE A 101 -10.49 1.65 4.64
CA ILE A 101 -9.51 1.64 3.56
C ILE A 101 -8.65 2.90 3.63
N HIS A 102 -7.34 2.69 3.75
CA HIS A 102 -6.34 3.71 3.56
C HIS A 102 -6.02 3.89 2.07
N PHE A 103 -5.88 5.12 1.63
CA PHE A 103 -5.41 5.44 0.28
C PHE A 103 -4.71 6.80 0.22
N ILE A 104 -3.80 6.95 -0.73
CA ILE A 104 -3.31 8.26 -1.18
C ILE A 104 -4.27 8.76 -2.25
N HIS A 105 -4.69 10.02 -2.16
CA HIS A 105 -5.51 10.68 -3.19
C HIS A 105 -4.88 11.99 -3.60
N ALA A 106 -4.04 11.90 -4.63
CA ALA A 106 -3.28 13.03 -5.14
C ALA A 106 -3.97 13.60 -6.39
N THR A 107 -4.69 14.72 -6.23
CA THR A 107 -5.41 15.37 -7.32
C THR A 107 -4.49 16.19 -8.22
N SER A 108 -4.63 16.05 -9.54
CA SER A 108 -3.99 16.96 -10.49
C SER A 108 -4.83 18.22 -10.69
N SER A 109 -4.16 19.34 -11.00
CA SER A 109 -4.82 20.60 -11.36
C SER A 109 -5.16 20.71 -12.85
N ALA A 110 -4.85 19.68 -13.66
CA ALA A 110 -5.19 19.68 -15.08
C ALA A 110 -6.72 19.63 -15.26
N PRO A 111 -7.32 20.43 -16.17
CA PRO A 111 -8.77 20.47 -16.39
C PRO A 111 -9.39 19.12 -16.73
N ASP A 112 -8.67 18.32 -17.52
CA ASP A 112 -9.11 17.00 -18.00
C ASP A 112 -8.32 15.88 -17.32
N ALA A 113 -8.00 16.05 -16.04
CA ALA A 113 -7.18 15.09 -15.31
C ALA A 113 -7.81 13.70 -15.31
N ILE A 114 -7.08 12.69 -15.80
CA ILE A 114 -7.57 11.31 -15.88
C ILE A 114 -7.46 10.67 -14.48
N PRO A 115 -8.57 10.18 -13.89
CA PRO A 115 -8.48 9.43 -12.65
C PRO A 115 -7.74 8.11 -12.88
N LEU A 116 -6.75 7.82 -12.03
CA LEU A 116 -5.89 6.65 -12.15
C LEU A 116 -5.82 5.90 -10.82
N LEU A 117 -6.33 4.66 -10.82
CA LEU A 117 -6.19 3.72 -9.72
C LEU A 117 -4.84 2.99 -9.84
N LEU A 118 -3.93 3.20 -8.89
CA LEU A 118 -2.64 2.50 -8.80
C LEU A 118 -2.67 1.45 -7.69
N VAL A 119 -2.57 0.16 -8.05
CA VAL A 119 -2.70 -0.95 -7.11
C VAL A 119 -1.36 -1.68 -6.96
N HIS A 120 -0.85 -1.74 -5.73
CA HIS A 120 0.39 -2.43 -5.38
C HIS A 120 0.21 -3.95 -5.20
N GLY A 121 1.31 -4.64 -4.95
CA GLY A 121 1.36 -6.09 -4.69
C GLY A 121 1.98 -6.48 -3.35
N TRP A 122 2.49 -7.72 -3.28
CA TRP A 122 3.25 -8.29 -2.16
C TRP A 122 4.69 -8.61 -2.61
N PRO A 123 5.72 -8.40 -1.76
CA PRO A 123 5.70 -7.87 -0.39
C PRO A 123 5.68 -6.33 -0.35
N GLY A 124 5.01 -5.72 -1.33
CA GLY A 124 4.94 -4.30 -1.57
C GLY A 124 3.91 -3.52 -0.75
N SER A 125 3.79 -2.23 -1.07
CA SER A 125 2.84 -1.30 -0.46
C SER A 125 2.73 -0.02 -1.31
N VAL A 126 1.86 0.92 -0.90
CA VAL A 126 1.77 2.26 -1.52
C VAL A 126 3.10 3.03 -1.54
N VAL A 127 4.09 2.61 -0.74
CA VAL A 127 5.45 3.19 -0.71
C VAL A 127 6.16 3.04 -2.06
N GLU A 128 5.81 2.04 -2.85
CA GLU A 128 6.34 1.85 -4.21
C GLU A 128 6.05 3.05 -5.12
N PHE A 129 4.98 3.78 -4.85
CA PHE A 129 4.49 4.83 -5.73
C PHE A 129 4.93 6.25 -5.33
N LEU A 130 5.64 6.42 -4.20
CA LEU A 130 5.93 7.76 -3.66
C LEU A 130 6.65 8.68 -4.66
N LYS A 131 7.53 8.11 -5.47
CA LYS A 131 8.31 8.88 -6.48
C LYS A 131 7.54 9.10 -7.77
N VAL A 132 6.61 8.22 -8.13
CA VAL A 132 5.91 8.27 -9.42
C VAL A 132 4.64 9.11 -9.34
N ILE A 133 3.97 9.17 -8.18
CA ILE A 133 2.74 9.94 -7.98
C ILE A 133 2.90 11.43 -8.38
N PRO A 134 3.94 12.16 -7.94
CA PRO A 134 4.12 13.55 -8.36
C PRO A 134 4.32 13.72 -9.88
N LEU A 135 4.99 12.75 -10.52
CA LEU A 135 5.22 12.76 -11.98
C LEU A 135 3.92 12.52 -12.75
N LEU A 136 3.09 11.58 -12.27
CA LEU A 136 1.77 11.30 -12.85
C LEU A 136 0.81 12.51 -12.68
N ASN A 137 0.81 13.14 -11.50
CA ASN A 137 0.02 14.35 -11.28
C ASN A 137 0.41 15.47 -12.25
N ALA A 138 1.71 15.69 -12.45
CA ALA A 138 2.23 16.67 -13.40
C ALA A 138 1.88 16.32 -14.86
N ALA A 139 1.73 15.03 -15.18
CA ALA A 139 1.31 14.54 -16.48
C ALA A 139 -0.22 14.55 -16.68
N GLY A 140 -1.00 15.06 -15.72
CA GLY A 140 -2.46 15.18 -15.82
C GLY A 140 -3.24 13.97 -15.33
N PHE A 141 -2.70 13.17 -14.40
CA PHE A 141 -3.45 12.12 -13.73
C PHE A 141 -3.85 12.53 -12.32
N THR A 142 -5.10 12.29 -11.94
CA THR A 142 -5.50 12.31 -10.52
C THR A 142 -5.33 10.90 -9.96
N VAL A 143 -4.36 10.71 -9.08
CA VAL A 143 -3.96 9.37 -8.63
C VAL A 143 -4.66 8.97 -7.33
N VAL A 144 -5.24 7.77 -7.33
CA VAL A 144 -5.74 7.07 -6.15
C VAL A 144 -4.90 5.81 -5.95
N ALA A 145 -4.13 5.74 -4.87
CA ALA A 145 -3.28 4.60 -4.54
C ALA A 145 -3.67 4.00 -3.19
N PRO A 146 -4.57 3.00 -3.17
CA PRO A 146 -5.01 2.37 -1.93
C PRO A 146 -3.97 1.40 -1.38
N SER A 147 -3.91 1.30 -0.06
CA SER A 147 -3.42 0.07 0.56
C SER A 147 -4.49 -1.00 0.37
N ILE A 148 -4.15 -2.11 -0.30
CA ILE A 148 -5.12 -3.20 -0.50
C ILE A 148 -5.57 -3.76 0.87
N PRO A 149 -6.81 -4.26 1.02
CA PRO A 149 -7.31 -4.75 2.30
C PRO A 149 -6.34 -5.70 3.03
N GLY A 150 -6.05 -5.41 4.30
CA GLY A 150 -5.07 -6.13 5.11
C GLY A 150 -3.60 -5.73 4.90
N TYR A 151 -3.32 -4.71 4.11
CA TYR A 151 -1.96 -4.17 3.90
C TYR A 151 -1.87 -2.72 4.40
N GLY A 152 -0.65 -2.32 4.75
CA GLY A 152 -0.35 -0.96 5.18
C GLY A 152 -1.26 -0.52 6.34
N TRP A 153 -2.06 0.51 6.11
CA TRP A 153 -3.00 1.04 7.09
C TRP A 153 -4.46 0.64 6.84
N SER A 154 -4.75 -0.12 5.78
CA SER A 154 -6.11 -0.63 5.54
C SER A 154 -6.43 -1.76 6.50
N GLU A 155 -7.66 -1.79 6.99
CA GLU A 155 -8.15 -2.83 7.89
C GLU A 155 -8.05 -4.21 7.22
N ALA A 156 -7.69 -5.22 8.03
CA ALA A 156 -7.63 -6.60 7.60
C ALA A 156 -9.03 -7.23 7.61
N PRO A 157 -9.44 -7.94 6.55
CA PRO A 157 -10.69 -8.68 6.55
C PRO A 157 -10.73 -9.73 7.68
N THR A 158 -11.78 -9.71 8.50
CA THR A 158 -11.92 -10.59 9.68
C THR A 158 -12.66 -11.90 9.41
N THR A 159 -13.10 -12.12 8.17
CA THR A 159 -13.84 -13.31 7.76
C THR A 159 -13.21 -13.96 6.53
N PRO A 160 -13.33 -15.28 6.34
CA PRO A 160 -12.83 -15.97 5.16
C PRO A 160 -13.37 -15.40 3.83
N GLY A 161 -12.65 -15.68 2.74
CA GLY A 161 -13.08 -15.35 1.38
C GLY A 161 -12.59 -14.01 0.83
N ALA A 162 -11.68 -13.32 1.53
CA ALA A 162 -11.01 -12.12 1.03
C ALA A 162 -9.97 -12.47 -0.06
N ASN A 163 -10.47 -12.77 -1.26
CA ASN A 163 -9.66 -13.07 -2.45
C ASN A 163 -9.58 -11.85 -3.39
N VAL A 164 -8.93 -12.00 -4.56
CA VAL A 164 -8.78 -10.93 -5.56
C VAL A 164 -10.11 -10.30 -6.00
N TRP A 165 -11.21 -11.07 -6.02
CA TRP A 165 -12.54 -10.55 -6.38
C TRP A 165 -13.06 -9.61 -5.30
N TYR A 166 -12.95 -10.03 -4.04
CA TYR A 166 -13.27 -9.19 -2.90
C TYR A 166 -12.46 -7.89 -2.90
N MET A 167 -11.17 -7.94 -3.24
CA MET A 167 -10.34 -6.73 -3.36
C MET A 167 -10.80 -5.83 -4.51
N ALA A 168 -11.08 -6.40 -5.68
CA ALA A 168 -11.52 -5.67 -6.87
C ALA A 168 -12.83 -4.90 -6.63
N ASP A 169 -13.82 -5.54 -6.01
CA ASP A 169 -15.10 -4.90 -5.69
C ASP A 169 -14.92 -3.70 -4.77
N ARG A 170 -14.02 -3.82 -3.78
CA ARG A 170 -13.70 -2.74 -2.84
C ARG A 170 -13.01 -1.58 -3.52
N LEU A 171 -11.97 -1.84 -4.30
CA LEU A 171 -11.24 -0.76 -4.95
C LEU A 171 -12.08 -0.08 -6.04
N HIS A 172 -12.95 -0.81 -6.74
CA HIS A 172 -13.93 -0.20 -7.64
C HIS A 172 -14.94 0.66 -6.88
N THR A 173 -15.51 0.14 -5.78
CA THR A 173 -16.44 0.92 -4.93
C THR A 173 -15.77 2.20 -4.43
N LEU A 174 -14.51 2.14 -3.99
CA LEU A 174 -13.75 3.33 -3.59
C LEU A 174 -13.70 4.38 -4.71
N MET A 175 -13.43 3.98 -5.94
CA MET A 175 -13.40 4.90 -7.08
C MET A 175 -14.78 5.52 -7.37
N GLN A 176 -15.86 4.72 -7.27
CA GLN A 176 -17.22 5.21 -7.45
C GLN A 176 -17.63 6.22 -6.37
N GLU A 177 -17.32 5.92 -5.10
CA GLU A 177 -17.61 6.79 -3.96
C GLU A 177 -16.80 8.10 -4.00
N LEU A 178 -15.59 8.08 -4.59
CA LEU A 178 -14.81 9.28 -4.90
C LEU A 178 -15.35 10.07 -6.11
N GLY A 179 -16.42 9.59 -6.76
CA GLY A 179 -17.08 10.26 -7.90
C GLY A 179 -16.48 9.93 -9.27
N TYR A 180 -15.60 8.94 -9.37
CA TYR A 180 -14.97 8.56 -10.63
C TYR A 180 -15.77 7.47 -11.35
N ALA A 181 -16.71 7.90 -12.19
CA ALA A 181 -17.51 6.98 -13.02
C ALA A 181 -16.65 6.21 -14.03
N GLN A 182 -15.62 6.85 -14.58
CA GLN A 182 -14.62 6.24 -15.47
C GLN A 182 -13.23 6.57 -14.96
N TYR A 183 -12.32 5.60 -15.05
CA TYR A 183 -10.94 5.75 -14.60
C TYR A 183 -10.02 4.75 -15.30
N ALA A 184 -8.74 5.09 -15.39
CA ALA A 184 -7.70 4.15 -15.78
C ALA A 184 -7.24 3.35 -14.54
N ALA A 185 -6.76 2.12 -14.74
CA ALA A 185 -6.23 1.29 -13.68
C ALA A 185 -4.87 0.71 -14.06
N GLN A 186 -3.93 0.73 -13.12
CA GLN A 186 -2.61 0.14 -13.28
C GLN A 186 -2.27 -0.70 -12.04
N GLY A 187 -1.67 -1.87 -12.26
CA GLY A 187 -1.14 -2.69 -11.17
C GLY A 187 -0.16 -3.75 -11.68
N GLY A 188 0.77 -4.13 -10.81
CA GLY A 188 1.63 -5.31 -10.95
C GLY A 188 1.36 -6.30 -9.83
N ASP A 189 1.86 -7.53 -9.92
CA ASP A 189 1.66 -8.57 -8.89
C ASP A 189 0.15 -8.74 -8.54
N TRP A 190 -0.26 -8.71 -7.26
CA TRP A 190 -1.67 -8.72 -6.87
C TRP A 190 -2.46 -7.59 -7.50
N GLY A 191 -1.87 -6.40 -7.59
CA GLY A 191 -2.48 -5.24 -8.24
C GLY A 191 -2.84 -5.53 -9.69
N GLY A 192 -1.99 -6.24 -10.44
CA GLY A 192 -2.29 -6.65 -11.80
C GLY A 192 -3.48 -7.60 -11.89
N MET A 193 -3.58 -8.56 -10.96
CA MET A 193 -4.74 -9.45 -10.87
C MET A 193 -6.01 -8.66 -10.52
N ILE A 194 -5.93 -7.73 -9.55
CA ILE A 194 -7.06 -6.93 -9.08
C ILE A 194 -7.58 -6.02 -10.19
N THR A 195 -6.70 -5.25 -10.86
CA THR A 195 -7.10 -4.32 -11.92
C THR A 195 -7.65 -5.06 -13.15
N THR A 196 -7.09 -6.22 -13.50
CA THR A 196 -7.66 -7.10 -14.53
C THR A 196 -9.08 -7.54 -14.17
N ARG A 197 -9.35 -7.84 -12.90
CA ARG A 197 -10.71 -8.21 -12.45
C ARG A 197 -11.67 -7.03 -12.50
N ILE A 198 -11.22 -5.85 -12.08
CA ILE A 198 -12.02 -4.62 -12.20
C ILE A 198 -12.45 -4.41 -13.66
N ALA A 199 -11.49 -4.39 -14.59
CA ALA A 199 -11.77 -4.16 -16.01
C ALA A 199 -12.72 -5.20 -16.64
N ARG A 200 -12.73 -6.43 -16.11
CA ARG A 200 -13.62 -7.50 -16.60
C ARG A 200 -15.04 -7.43 -16.03
N GLN A 201 -15.21 -6.89 -14.83
CA GLN A 201 -16.50 -6.86 -14.14
C GLN A 201 -17.24 -5.53 -14.31
N TYR A 202 -16.49 -4.44 -14.44
CA TYR A 202 -16.99 -3.07 -14.50
C TYR A 202 -16.44 -2.39 -15.78
N PRO A 203 -16.93 -2.77 -16.97
CA PRO A 203 -16.48 -2.22 -18.24
C PRO A 203 -16.97 -0.80 -18.51
#